data_AF-A0A1Y1ZD88-F1
#
_entry.id   AF-A0A1Y1ZD88-F1
#
_cell.length_a   1.000
_cell.length_b   1.000
_cell.length_c   1.000
_cell.angle_alpha   90.00
_cell.angle_beta   90.00
_cell.angle_gamma   90.00
#
_symmetry.space_group_name_H-M   'P 1'
#
loop_
_entity.id
_entity.type
_entity.pdbx_description
1 polymer ?
#
loop_
_entity_poly.entity_id
_entity_poly.type
_entity_poly.pdbx_seq_one_letter_code
_entity_poly.pdbx_strand_id
1 'polypeptide(L)'
;LVAGTVEKLIEKLTSEIDYEFLSDFFMTYRSFMSPVQLCKTLGARLKWAIDEGNENGKFIQLRTYSAIKHWLVFYFDYDYVPSRALRFTMINLLKDLQTRPELASSPDILKCVRDLYECYKREKKSSIKRNRNSTYDPHANQSFNSDMERKVTSNLQVKLRSPRQSQQSLKSFLLSYSTETIAQQFCIIEQRCLCAVEWHELIEVYWKDRTNENAVKKCGGVLAQIDRFNMMSQWVATEIVTLKSVEERARVIEKLIRIAMRCYQHRNYSTLLQMVLGLQSSSISRLTKTWSKVGSHEKRMLEELKEFTSPCKNWKNIREAMQKSSEDYKYLVWSKEPEEPVPTRLDAPMENEKNDCQMVGEACIPFFGKLLLDTCSSGTRNSN
;
A
#
# COMPACT_ATOMS: atom_id res chain seq x y z
N LEU A 1 -12.97 20.38 -12.52
CA LEU A 1 -13.81 20.12 -13.72
C LEU A 1 -14.87 19.09 -13.33
N VAL A 2 -16.17 19.35 -13.55
CA VAL A 2 -17.26 18.49 -13.02
C VAL A 2 -17.60 17.34 -13.97
N ALA A 3 -17.59 17.59 -15.28
CA ALA A 3 -17.69 16.59 -16.35
C ALA A 3 -17.13 17.17 -17.66
N GLY A 4 -16.78 16.32 -18.63
CA GLY A 4 -16.31 16.74 -19.95
C GLY A 4 -16.11 15.56 -20.89
N THR A 5 -16.09 15.82 -22.21
CA THR A 5 -15.69 14.80 -23.18
C THR A 5 -14.20 14.47 -23.04
N VAL A 6 -13.77 13.34 -23.58
CA VAL A 6 -12.36 12.92 -23.57
C VAL A 6 -11.45 14.01 -24.15
N GLU A 7 -11.87 14.64 -25.24
CA GLU A 7 -11.11 15.71 -25.90
C GLU A 7 -10.94 16.92 -24.99
N LYS A 8 -12.01 17.32 -24.27
CA LYS A 8 -11.96 18.43 -23.32
C LYS A 8 -11.12 18.13 -22.09
N LEU A 9 -11.08 16.86 -21.64
CA LEU A 9 -10.18 16.43 -20.59
C LEU A 9 -8.72 16.54 -21.01
N ILE A 10 -8.38 16.11 -22.23
CA ILE A 10 -7.02 16.23 -22.78
C ILE A 10 -6.63 17.69 -23.04
N GLU A 11 -7.57 18.51 -23.50
CA GLU A 11 -7.36 19.95 -23.63
C GLU A 11 -6.99 20.56 -22.28
N LYS A 12 -7.77 20.29 -21.22
CA LYS A 12 -7.49 20.79 -19.86
C LYS A 12 -6.17 20.25 -19.30
N LEU A 13 -5.88 18.96 -19.50
CA LEU A 13 -4.63 18.30 -19.10
C LEU A 13 -3.39 19.00 -19.68
N THR A 14 -3.55 19.61 -20.85
CA THR A 14 -2.46 20.23 -21.61
C THR A 14 -2.55 21.77 -21.64
N SER A 15 -3.56 22.37 -21.01
CA SER A 15 -3.77 23.82 -21.00
C SER A 15 -3.15 24.53 -19.80
N GLU A 16 -3.04 23.86 -18.65
CA GLU A 16 -2.53 24.42 -17.39
C GLU A 16 -1.61 23.41 -16.69
N ILE A 17 -0.69 23.88 -15.84
CA ILE A 17 0.17 23.01 -15.03
C ILE A 17 -0.61 22.69 -13.76
N ASP A 18 -1.35 21.58 -13.80
CA ASP A 18 -2.06 21.04 -12.64
C ASP A 18 -1.59 19.59 -12.43
N TYR A 19 -0.65 19.42 -11.49
CA TYR A 19 -0.08 18.10 -11.18
C TYR A 19 -1.07 17.19 -10.45
N GLU A 20 -2.02 17.76 -9.72
CA GLU A 20 -3.07 17.00 -9.04
C GLU A 20 -4.01 16.41 -10.10
N PHE A 21 -4.49 17.24 -11.03
CA PHE A 21 -5.30 16.78 -12.16
C PHE A 21 -4.55 15.79 -13.06
N LEU A 22 -3.24 16.00 -13.29
CA LEU A 22 -2.40 15.07 -14.04
C LEU A 22 -2.38 13.67 -13.42
N SER A 23 -2.16 13.62 -12.09
CA SER A 23 -2.16 12.38 -11.33
C SER A 23 -3.54 11.72 -11.36
N ASP A 24 -4.59 12.47 -11.04
CA ASP A 24 -5.97 11.98 -11.03
C ASP A 24 -6.41 11.43 -12.38
N PHE A 25 -6.03 12.12 -13.46
CA PHE A 25 -6.30 11.66 -14.82
C PHE A 25 -5.63 10.32 -15.10
N PHE A 26 -4.31 10.20 -14.87
CA PHE A 26 -3.61 8.95 -15.18
C PHE A 26 -3.97 7.79 -14.24
N MET A 27 -4.43 8.08 -13.03
CA MET A 27 -5.01 7.10 -12.13
C MET A 27 -6.36 6.56 -12.63
N THR A 28 -7.22 7.40 -13.21
CA THR A 28 -8.64 7.05 -13.43
C THR A 28 -9.08 6.88 -14.89
N TYR A 29 -8.29 7.31 -15.88
CA TYR A 29 -8.74 7.40 -17.28
C TYR A 29 -9.26 6.09 -17.89
N ARG A 30 -8.77 4.95 -17.40
CA ARG A 30 -9.10 3.61 -17.92
C ARG A 30 -10.58 3.28 -17.78
N SER A 31 -11.28 3.95 -16.86
CA SER A 31 -12.73 3.81 -16.69
C SER A 31 -13.53 4.38 -17.88
N PHE A 32 -12.96 5.33 -18.64
CA PHE A 32 -13.67 6.04 -19.71
C PHE A 32 -12.94 6.06 -21.06
N MET A 33 -11.66 5.67 -21.14
CA MET A 33 -10.95 5.55 -22.42
C MET A 33 -9.86 4.48 -22.38
N SER A 34 -9.57 3.86 -23.53
CA SER A 34 -8.48 2.88 -23.63
C SER A 34 -7.11 3.56 -23.70
N PRO A 35 -6.04 2.89 -23.23
CA PRO A 35 -4.67 3.39 -23.37
C PRO A 35 -4.28 3.70 -24.82
N VAL A 36 -4.74 2.89 -25.79
CA VAL A 36 -4.45 3.12 -27.21
C VAL A 36 -5.13 4.39 -27.72
N GLN A 37 -6.38 4.64 -27.33
CA GLN A 37 -7.05 5.90 -27.64
C GLN A 37 -6.32 7.09 -27.02
N LEU A 38 -5.90 6.98 -25.75
CA LEU A 38 -5.16 8.04 -25.07
C LEU A 38 -3.86 8.39 -25.79
N CYS A 39 -3.09 7.39 -26.20
CA CYS A 39 -1.87 7.58 -26.97
C CYS A 39 -2.13 8.31 -28.30
N LYS A 40 -3.21 7.96 -29.01
CA LYS A 40 -3.60 8.65 -30.25
C LYS A 40 -4.02 10.09 -29.99
N THR A 41 -4.83 10.35 -28.98
CA THR A 41 -5.33 11.70 -28.67
C THR A 41 -4.22 12.62 -28.18
N LEU A 42 -3.34 12.16 -27.29
CA LEU A 42 -2.15 12.92 -26.87
C LEU A 42 -1.17 13.14 -28.04
N GLY A 43 -1.00 12.14 -28.90
CA GLY A 43 -0.19 12.27 -30.10
C GLY A 43 -0.74 13.31 -31.09
N ALA A 44 -2.05 13.31 -31.32
CA ALA A 44 -2.72 14.31 -32.16
C ALA A 44 -2.60 15.71 -31.54
N ARG A 45 -2.78 15.83 -30.22
CA ARG A 45 -2.61 17.10 -29.48
C ARG A 45 -1.19 17.66 -29.61
N LEU A 46 -0.18 16.80 -29.47
CA LEU A 46 1.22 17.19 -29.61
C LEU A 46 1.55 17.63 -31.05
N LYS A 47 1.06 16.88 -32.06
CA LYS A 47 1.24 17.24 -33.48
C LYS A 47 0.59 18.58 -33.79
N TRP A 48 -0.67 18.78 -33.42
CA TRP A 48 -1.37 20.04 -33.60
C TRP A 48 -0.62 21.20 -32.94
N ALA A 49 -0.12 21.01 -31.72
CA ALA A 49 0.59 22.06 -31.01
C ALA A 49 1.94 22.40 -31.68
N ILE A 50 2.62 21.43 -32.28
CA ILE A 50 3.83 21.65 -33.12
C ILE A 50 3.46 22.45 -34.37
N ASP A 51 2.37 22.08 -35.04
CA ASP A 51 1.93 22.70 -36.31
C ASP A 51 1.47 24.15 -36.12
N GLU A 52 0.89 24.48 -34.96
CA GLU A 52 0.43 25.82 -34.62
C GLU A 52 1.57 26.87 -34.58
N GLY A 53 2.79 26.47 -34.19
CA GLY A 53 4.01 27.29 -34.26
C GLY A 53 4.07 28.56 -33.38
N ASN A 54 2.98 28.96 -32.72
CA ASN A 54 2.92 30.16 -31.86
C ASN A 54 3.35 29.88 -30.40
N GLU A 55 3.51 30.94 -29.59
CA GLU A 55 3.91 30.84 -28.17
C GLU A 55 2.96 29.94 -27.35
N ASN A 56 1.65 30.02 -27.61
CA ASN A 56 0.66 29.17 -26.95
C ASN A 56 0.85 27.69 -27.31
N GLY A 57 1.12 27.40 -28.59
CA GLY A 57 1.49 26.08 -29.10
C GLY A 57 2.68 25.52 -28.34
N LYS A 58 3.76 26.30 -28.15
CA LYS A 58 4.94 25.86 -27.38
C LYS A 58 4.61 25.44 -25.94
N PHE A 59 3.77 26.20 -25.23
CA PHE A 59 3.35 25.81 -23.87
C PHE A 59 2.54 24.51 -23.86
N ILE A 60 1.61 24.36 -24.80
CA ILE A 60 0.79 23.14 -24.93
C ILE A 60 1.68 21.94 -25.30
N GLN A 61 2.67 22.12 -26.17
CA GLN A 61 3.64 21.08 -26.50
C GLN A 61 4.40 20.61 -25.26
N LEU A 62 4.97 21.53 -24.47
CA LEU A 62 5.73 21.19 -23.26
C LEU A 62 4.87 20.47 -22.22
N ARG A 63 3.62 20.88 -22.03
CA ARG A 63 2.67 20.22 -21.13
C ARG A 63 2.27 18.84 -21.64
N THR A 64 2.00 18.70 -22.94
CA THR A 64 1.70 17.40 -23.56
C THR A 64 2.89 16.45 -23.48
N TYR A 65 4.11 16.96 -23.70
CA TYR A 65 5.36 16.23 -23.47
C TYR A 65 5.45 15.76 -22.00
N SER A 66 5.21 16.66 -21.04
CA SER A 66 5.25 16.34 -19.62
C SER A 66 4.24 15.25 -19.26
N ALA A 67 3.01 15.32 -19.80
CA ALA A 67 1.98 14.32 -19.60
C ALA A 67 2.39 12.94 -20.17
N ILE A 68 2.90 12.90 -21.41
CA ILE A 68 3.38 11.64 -22.01
C ILE A 68 4.56 11.08 -21.22
N LYS A 69 5.50 11.92 -20.79
CA LYS A 69 6.65 11.51 -19.98
C LYS A 69 6.21 10.96 -18.63
N HIS A 70 5.31 11.65 -17.93
CA HIS A 70 4.73 11.20 -16.67
C HIS A 70 4.09 9.83 -16.85
N TRP A 71 3.31 9.66 -17.92
CA TRP A 71 2.68 8.38 -18.25
C TRP A 71 3.70 7.26 -18.47
N LEU A 72 4.76 7.53 -19.24
CA LEU A 72 5.83 6.59 -19.49
C LEU A 72 6.60 6.21 -18.23
N VAL A 73 6.85 7.15 -17.32
CA VAL A 73 7.67 6.90 -16.12
C VAL A 73 6.87 6.16 -15.05
N PHE A 74 5.64 6.59 -14.77
CA PHE A 74 4.90 6.12 -13.60
C PHE A 74 3.92 4.97 -13.90
N TYR A 75 3.51 4.79 -15.17
CA TYR A 75 2.45 3.84 -15.54
C TYR A 75 2.90 2.85 -16.63
N PHE A 76 4.21 2.72 -16.88
CA PHE A 76 4.73 1.83 -17.93
C PHE A 76 4.30 0.38 -17.73
N ASP A 77 4.53 -0.15 -16.53
CA ASP A 77 4.27 -1.55 -16.24
C ASP A 77 2.78 -1.88 -16.32
N TYR A 78 1.94 -0.91 -15.98
CA TYR A 78 0.52 -1.11 -15.96
C TYR A 78 -0.12 -1.03 -17.35
N ASP A 79 0.24 -0.03 -18.16
CA ASP A 79 -0.40 0.16 -19.46
C ASP A 79 0.37 -0.44 -20.62
N TYR A 80 1.69 -0.24 -20.62
CA TYR A 80 2.54 -0.56 -21.76
C TYR A 80 2.96 -2.02 -21.77
N VAL A 81 3.25 -2.64 -20.62
CA VAL A 81 3.65 -4.06 -20.58
C VAL A 81 2.55 -5.02 -21.05
N PRO A 82 1.28 -4.91 -20.62
CA PRO A 82 0.25 -5.84 -21.09
C PRO A 82 -0.16 -5.58 -22.55
N SER A 83 -0.09 -4.33 -23.04
CA SER A 83 -0.62 -3.98 -24.36
C SER A 83 0.44 -3.86 -25.45
N ARG A 84 0.57 -4.88 -26.30
CA ARG A 84 1.43 -4.82 -27.52
C ARG A 84 0.98 -3.70 -28.46
N ALA A 85 -0.33 -3.50 -28.60
CA ALA A 85 -0.90 -2.46 -29.46
C ALA A 85 -0.51 -1.05 -28.99
N LEU A 86 -0.52 -0.80 -27.67
CA LEU A 86 -0.08 0.47 -27.12
C LEU A 86 1.40 0.71 -27.38
N ARG A 87 2.26 -0.27 -27.10
CA ARG A 87 3.71 -0.18 -27.37
C ARG A 87 4.01 0.14 -28.83
N PHE A 88 3.30 -0.52 -29.75
CA PHE A 88 3.44 -0.26 -31.18
C PHE A 88 2.99 1.15 -31.56
N THR A 89 1.82 1.57 -31.07
CA THR A 89 1.27 2.91 -31.32
C THR A 89 2.21 4.01 -30.80
N MET A 90 2.74 3.87 -29.58
CA MET A 90 3.67 4.83 -28.99
C MET A 90 4.99 4.92 -29.76
N ILE A 91 5.60 3.78 -30.11
CA ILE A 91 6.84 3.78 -30.90
C ILE A 91 6.63 4.46 -32.25
N ASN A 92 5.52 4.17 -32.93
CA ASN A 92 5.25 4.78 -34.24
C ASN A 92 5.00 6.28 -34.11
N LEU A 93 4.27 6.73 -33.09
CA LEU A 93 4.10 8.15 -32.79
C LEU A 93 5.46 8.84 -32.59
N LEU A 94 6.33 8.28 -31.75
CA LEU A 94 7.63 8.88 -31.45
C LEU A 94 8.57 8.90 -32.67
N LYS A 95 8.56 7.86 -33.50
CA LYS A 95 9.33 7.82 -34.76
C LYS A 95 8.82 8.83 -35.78
N ASP A 96 7.50 8.88 -35.97
CA ASP A 96 6.84 9.83 -36.87
C ASP A 96 7.16 11.27 -36.47
N LEU A 97 7.08 11.59 -35.17
CA LEU A 97 7.51 12.88 -34.64
C LEU A 97 8.98 13.16 -34.98
N GLN A 98 9.92 12.24 -34.78
CA GLN A 98 11.34 12.47 -35.09
C GLN A 98 11.64 12.77 -36.57
N THR A 99 10.80 12.30 -37.49
CA THR A 99 10.99 12.50 -38.93
C THR A 99 10.38 13.79 -39.47
N ARG A 100 9.69 14.57 -38.62
CA ARG A 100 9.00 15.80 -39.05
C ARG A 100 9.99 16.92 -39.38
N PRO A 101 9.98 17.47 -40.60
CA PRO A 101 10.90 18.54 -41.00
C PRO A 101 10.70 19.83 -40.20
N GLU A 102 9.49 20.09 -39.70
CA GLU A 102 9.15 21.29 -38.93
C GLU A 102 9.90 21.35 -37.58
N LEU A 103 10.36 20.21 -37.06
CA LEU A 103 11.17 20.13 -35.84
C LEU A 103 12.63 20.51 -36.07
N ALA A 104 13.12 20.50 -37.31
CA ALA A 104 14.48 20.96 -37.62
C ALA A 104 14.66 22.44 -37.29
N SER A 105 13.57 23.21 -37.31
CA SER A 105 13.55 24.64 -37.00
C SER A 105 13.53 24.94 -35.50
N SER A 106 13.33 23.95 -34.61
CA SER A 106 13.27 24.15 -33.16
C SER A 106 14.07 23.08 -32.39
N PRO A 107 15.32 23.39 -32.00
CA PRO A 107 16.22 22.41 -31.37
C PRO A 107 15.70 21.91 -30.00
N ASP A 108 14.99 22.75 -29.24
CA ASP A 108 14.44 22.40 -27.93
C ASP A 108 13.33 21.35 -28.04
N ILE A 109 12.43 21.49 -29.02
CA ILE A 109 11.34 20.53 -29.23
C ILE A 109 11.92 19.20 -29.72
N LEU A 110 12.90 19.25 -30.62
CA LEU A 110 13.59 18.05 -31.09
C LEU A 110 14.32 17.32 -29.96
N LYS A 111 14.84 18.06 -28.96
CA LYS A 111 15.39 17.48 -27.72
C LYS A 111 14.29 16.82 -26.89
N CYS A 112 13.15 17.46 -26.67
CA CYS A 112 12.01 16.86 -25.96
C CYS A 112 11.55 15.54 -26.62
N VAL A 113 11.38 15.50 -27.95
CA VAL A 113 10.96 14.28 -28.66
C VAL A 113 12.00 13.16 -28.53
N ARG A 114 13.30 13.49 -28.63
CA ARG A 114 14.39 12.54 -28.38
C ARG A 114 14.37 12.02 -26.94
N ASP A 115 14.14 12.90 -25.98
CA ASP A 115 14.04 12.55 -24.57
C ASP A 115 12.86 11.61 -24.28
N LEU A 116 11.70 11.78 -24.93
CA LEU A 116 10.59 10.84 -24.83
C LEU A 116 10.95 9.45 -25.36
N TYR A 117 11.65 9.41 -26.51
CA TYR A 117 12.05 8.15 -27.11
C TYR A 117 13.06 7.38 -26.25
N GLU A 118 14.04 8.08 -25.69
CA GLU A 118 14.99 7.49 -24.76
C GLU A 118 14.33 7.11 -23.42
N CYS A 119 13.36 7.89 -22.94
CA CYS A 119 12.53 7.55 -21.79
C CYS A 119 11.77 6.23 -22.04
N TYR A 120 11.07 6.11 -23.17
CA TYR A 120 10.37 4.87 -23.53
C TYR A 120 11.31 3.65 -23.58
N LYS A 121 12.47 3.78 -24.22
CA LYS A 121 13.47 2.70 -24.26
C LYS A 121 13.97 2.31 -22.87
N ARG A 122 14.26 3.31 -22.02
CA ARG A 122 14.71 3.12 -20.64
C ARG A 122 13.67 2.34 -19.86
N GLU A 123 12.42 2.78 -19.88
CA GLU A 123 11.35 2.13 -19.12
C GLU A 123 11.04 0.72 -19.64
N LYS A 124 11.09 0.50 -20.95
CA LYS A 124 11.01 -0.86 -21.52
C LYS A 124 12.11 -1.78 -20.98
N LYS A 125 13.36 -1.29 -20.90
CA LYS A 125 14.50 -2.07 -20.37
C LYS A 125 14.37 -2.31 -18.87
N SER A 126 14.00 -1.27 -18.11
CA SER A 126 13.75 -1.34 -16.67
C SER A 126 12.65 -2.33 -16.33
N SER A 127 11.55 -2.32 -17.09
CA SER A 127 10.44 -3.25 -16.94
C SER A 127 10.87 -4.70 -17.21
N ILE A 128 11.66 -4.96 -18.26
CA ILE A 128 12.21 -6.30 -18.52
C ILE A 128 13.11 -6.77 -17.37
N LYS A 129 13.95 -5.89 -16.80
CA LYS A 129 14.80 -6.20 -15.65
C LYS A 129 13.97 -6.47 -14.40
N ARG A 130 12.95 -5.65 -14.14
CA ARG A 130 12.00 -5.85 -13.04
C ARG A 130 11.24 -7.15 -13.19
N ASN A 131 10.80 -7.53 -14.39
CA ASN A 131 10.09 -8.79 -14.62
C ASN A 131 11.01 -10.02 -14.50
N ARG A 132 12.30 -9.89 -14.86
CA ARG A 132 13.31 -10.95 -14.62
C ARG A 132 13.68 -11.09 -13.15
N ASN A 133 13.75 -9.99 -12.41
CA ASN A 133 14.02 -9.98 -10.97
C ASN A 133 12.76 -10.23 -10.13
N SER A 134 11.59 -9.97 -10.71
CA SER A 134 10.26 -10.37 -10.27
C SER A 134 10.01 -11.79 -10.78
N THR A 135 10.89 -12.71 -10.40
CA THR A 135 10.43 -14.02 -9.94
C THR A 135 9.67 -13.81 -8.63
N TYR A 136 8.63 -12.97 -8.65
CA TYR A 136 7.48 -13.18 -7.80
C TYR A 136 6.76 -14.36 -8.44
N ASP A 137 7.23 -15.54 -8.08
CA ASP A 137 6.52 -16.75 -8.38
C ASP A 137 5.20 -16.66 -7.58
N PRO A 138 4.02 -16.73 -8.21
CA PRO A 138 2.76 -16.88 -7.50
C PRO A 138 2.78 -18.15 -6.64
N HIS A 139 3.55 -19.16 -7.10
CA HIS A 139 3.95 -20.31 -6.33
C HIS A 139 5.16 -20.06 -5.45
N ALA A 140 5.83 -18.90 -5.38
CA ALA A 140 6.77 -18.63 -4.29
C ALA A 140 6.01 -18.29 -3.03
N ASN A 141 4.83 -17.67 -3.03
CA ASN A 141 4.04 -17.63 -1.80
C ASN A 141 3.34 -18.96 -1.50
N GLN A 142 3.05 -19.78 -2.52
CA GLN A 142 2.50 -21.14 -2.36
C GLN A 142 3.60 -22.21 -2.10
N SER A 143 4.85 -21.96 -2.46
CA SER A 143 6.07 -22.75 -2.25
C SER A 143 6.79 -22.24 -1.03
N PHE A 144 6.72 -20.97 -0.68
CA PHE A 144 7.11 -20.51 0.65
C PHE A 144 6.04 -20.93 1.66
N ASN A 145 4.74 -20.96 1.32
CA ASN A 145 3.75 -21.64 2.15
C ASN A 145 3.83 -23.15 2.08
N SER A 146 4.30 -23.81 1.02
CA SER A 146 4.47 -25.28 1.01
C SER A 146 5.87 -25.76 1.34
N ASP A 147 6.89 -24.89 1.40
CA ASP A 147 8.25 -25.11 1.91
C ASP A 147 8.37 -24.59 3.33
N MET A 148 7.59 -23.60 3.76
CA MET A 148 7.30 -23.33 5.16
C MET A 148 6.25 -24.32 5.66
N GLU A 149 5.22 -24.65 4.88
CA GLU A 149 4.43 -25.90 4.86
C GLU A 149 5.32 -27.12 5.14
N ARG A 150 6.26 -27.42 4.24
CA ARG A 150 7.19 -28.56 4.33
C ARG A 150 8.26 -28.41 5.39
N LYS A 151 8.75 -27.20 5.72
CA LYS A 151 9.73 -26.99 6.82
C LYS A 151 9.06 -26.93 8.18
N VAL A 152 7.84 -26.45 8.29
CA VAL A 152 7.00 -26.47 9.49
C VAL A 152 6.44 -27.88 9.64
N THR A 153 6.04 -28.60 8.60
CA THR A 153 5.69 -30.04 8.67
C THR A 153 6.92 -30.94 8.81
N SER A 154 8.11 -30.58 8.31
CA SER A 154 9.36 -31.33 8.57
C SER A 154 10.00 -30.98 9.91
N ASN A 155 9.78 -29.77 10.45
CA ASN A 155 10.16 -29.40 11.82
C ASN A 155 9.09 -29.80 12.85
N LEU A 156 7.83 -29.98 12.42
CA LEU A 156 6.75 -30.67 13.17
C LEU A 156 6.82 -32.20 13.00
N GLN A 157 7.61 -32.71 12.05
CA GLN A 157 8.25 -34.03 12.17
C GLN A 157 9.38 -33.95 13.21
N VAL A 158 9.04 -33.46 14.40
CA VAL A 158 9.46 -34.15 15.61
C VAL A 158 9.13 -35.61 15.33
N LYS A 159 10.18 -36.44 15.15
CA LYS A 159 10.08 -37.91 15.14
C LYS A 159 8.91 -38.28 16.05
N LEU A 160 7.88 -38.94 15.51
CA LEU A 160 6.91 -39.68 16.31
C LEU A 160 7.72 -40.66 17.15
N ARG A 161 8.23 -40.17 18.28
CA ARG A 161 8.80 -41.00 19.32
C ARG A 161 7.61 -41.82 19.78
N SER A 162 7.85 -43.12 19.82
CA SER A 162 7.02 -44.12 20.48
C SER A 162 6.29 -43.53 21.69
N PRO A 163 5.02 -43.89 21.94
CA PRO A 163 4.17 -43.26 22.94
C PRO A 163 4.56 -43.68 24.36
N ARG A 164 5.76 -43.31 24.80
CA ARG A 164 6.31 -43.46 26.15
C ARG A 164 7.40 -42.41 26.35
N GLN A 165 7.03 -41.14 26.50
CA GLN A 165 7.82 -40.09 27.16
C GLN A 165 6.93 -38.86 27.40
N SER A 166 6.73 -38.53 28.68
CA SER A 166 6.08 -37.36 29.29
C SER A 166 5.36 -36.34 28.38
N GLN A 167 4.05 -36.17 28.61
CA GLN A 167 3.24 -35.04 28.13
C GLN A 167 3.83 -33.70 28.61
N GLN A 168 4.79 -33.13 27.90
CA GLN A 168 5.16 -31.73 28.10
C GLN A 168 4.05 -30.86 27.54
N SER A 169 3.43 -30.05 28.40
CA SER A 169 2.47 -29.02 28.01
C SER A 169 3.10 -28.10 26.97
N LEU A 170 2.55 -28.05 25.75
CA LEU A 170 2.94 -27.07 24.74
C LEU A 170 2.68 -25.67 25.31
N LYS A 171 3.75 -24.97 25.70
CA LYS A 171 3.65 -23.58 26.16
C LYS A 171 3.54 -22.66 24.96
N SER A 172 2.64 -21.67 25.04
CA SER A 172 2.52 -20.64 23.99
C SER A 172 3.83 -19.87 23.84
N PHE A 173 4.32 -19.73 22.60
CA PHE A 173 5.53 -18.95 22.31
C PHE A 173 5.38 -17.48 22.70
N LEU A 174 4.14 -16.96 22.77
CA LEU A 174 3.88 -15.58 23.16
C LEU A 174 4.39 -15.29 24.57
N LEU A 175 4.38 -16.29 25.45
CA LEU A 175 4.89 -16.14 26.82
C LEU A 175 6.42 -16.13 26.88
N SER A 176 7.11 -16.57 25.82
CA SER A 176 8.57 -16.64 25.74
C SER A 176 9.24 -15.34 25.31
N TYR A 177 8.49 -14.41 24.71
CA TYR A 177 9.03 -13.14 24.20
C TYR A 177 8.44 -11.92 24.90
N SER A 178 9.18 -10.81 24.87
CA SER A 178 8.68 -9.54 25.38
C SER A 178 7.47 -9.07 24.55
N THR A 179 6.54 -8.37 25.21
CA THR A 179 5.34 -7.82 24.53
C THR A 179 5.74 -6.83 23.44
N GLU A 180 6.76 -6.05 23.73
CA GLU A 180 7.32 -5.02 22.85
C GLU A 180 7.88 -5.63 21.56
N THR A 181 8.73 -6.66 21.70
CA THR A 181 9.33 -7.34 20.53
C THR A 181 8.26 -7.91 19.60
N ILE A 182 7.23 -8.57 20.15
CA ILE A 182 6.14 -9.13 19.33
C ILE A 182 5.39 -8.00 18.60
N ALA A 183 5.05 -6.91 19.30
CA ALA A 183 4.36 -5.77 18.70
C ALA A 183 5.18 -5.11 17.58
N GLN A 184 6.50 -4.97 17.75
CA GLN A 184 7.41 -4.46 16.72
C GLN A 184 7.45 -5.38 15.50
N GLN A 185 7.53 -6.71 15.69
CA GLN A 185 7.53 -7.64 14.57
C GLN A 185 6.21 -7.62 13.81
N PHE A 186 5.06 -7.55 14.50
CA PHE A 186 3.78 -7.35 13.83
C PHE A 186 3.73 -6.02 13.07
N CYS A 187 4.25 -4.94 13.62
CA CYS A 187 4.36 -3.67 12.91
C CYS A 187 5.14 -3.81 11.58
N ILE A 188 6.30 -4.47 11.61
CA ILE A 188 7.13 -4.69 10.42
C ILE A 188 6.41 -5.55 9.37
N ILE A 189 5.72 -6.61 9.81
CA ILE A 189 4.97 -7.50 8.91
C ILE A 189 3.82 -6.73 8.25
N GLU A 190 3.01 -6.04 9.04
CA GLU A 190 1.88 -5.27 8.55
C GLU A 190 2.29 -4.12 7.63
N GLN A 191 3.41 -3.45 7.92
CA GLN A 191 3.99 -2.43 7.04
C GLN A 191 4.36 -3.03 5.68
N ARG A 192 5.02 -4.19 5.66
CA ARG A 192 5.38 -4.88 4.40
C ARG A 192 4.15 -5.26 3.60
N CYS A 193 3.11 -5.78 4.25
CA CYS A 193 1.84 -6.09 3.60
C CYS A 193 1.19 -4.83 3.01
N LEU A 194 1.27 -3.69 3.72
CA LEU A 194 0.70 -2.43 3.23
C LEU A 194 1.49 -1.87 2.03
N CYS A 195 2.81 -1.92 2.07
CA CYS A 195 3.67 -1.49 0.97
C CYS A 195 3.55 -2.36 -0.29
N ALA A 196 2.96 -3.56 -0.18
CA ALA A 196 2.70 -4.43 -1.32
C ALA A 196 1.39 -4.08 -2.07
N VAL A 197 0.54 -3.20 -1.52
CA VAL A 197 -0.69 -2.75 -2.17
C VAL A 197 -0.34 -1.70 -3.22
N GLU A 198 -0.69 -1.97 -4.48
CA GLU A 198 -0.57 -0.97 -5.54
C GLU A 198 -1.86 -0.16 -5.72
N TRP A 199 -1.72 1.09 -6.18
CA TRP A 199 -2.85 1.99 -6.38
C TRP A 199 -3.88 1.46 -7.40
N HIS A 200 -3.41 0.74 -8.42
CA HIS A 200 -4.27 0.18 -9.47
C HIS A 200 -5.31 -0.80 -8.91
N GLU A 201 -4.91 -1.56 -7.87
CA GLU A 201 -5.75 -2.54 -7.20
C GLU A 201 -6.93 -1.87 -6.46
N LEU A 202 -6.75 -0.62 -6.02
CA LEU A 202 -7.75 0.15 -5.30
C LEU A 202 -8.78 0.78 -6.23
N ILE A 203 -8.38 1.18 -7.44
CA ILE A 203 -9.24 1.89 -8.39
C ILE A 203 -10.16 0.95 -9.15
N GLU A 204 -9.64 -0.20 -9.58
CA GLU A 204 -10.41 -1.10 -10.45
C GLU A 204 -11.29 -2.09 -9.66
N VAL A 205 -11.16 -2.14 -8.34
CA VAL A 205 -12.01 -2.89 -7.39
C VAL A 205 -12.22 -4.37 -7.75
N TYR A 206 -11.33 -4.98 -8.54
CA TYR A 206 -11.48 -6.38 -8.99
C TYR A 206 -11.37 -7.40 -7.86
N TRP A 207 -10.78 -7.03 -6.72
CA TRP A 207 -10.65 -7.87 -5.54
C TRP A 207 -12.01 -8.31 -4.92
N LYS A 208 -13.13 -7.75 -5.36
CA LYS A 208 -14.48 -8.24 -5.03
C LYS A 208 -14.82 -9.56 -5.71
N ASP A 209 -14.38 -9.75 -6.94
CA ASP A 209 -14.64 -10.97 -7.69
C ASP A 209 -13.50 -11.97 -7.47
N ARG A 210 -13.58 -12.67 -6.33
CA ARG A 210 -12.64 -13.75 -5.99
C ARG A 210 -12.78 -15.00 -6.87
N THR A 211 -13.79 -15.06 -7.75
CA THR A 211 -14.02 -16.20 -8.65
C THR A 211 -13.21 -16.08 -9.95
N ASN A 212 -12.83 -14.86 -10.32
CA ASN A 212 -12.06 -14.60 -11.52
C ASN A 212 -10.56 -14.71 -11.25
N GLU A 213 -9.91 -15.76 -11.76
CA GLU A 213 -8.47 -15.99 -11.57
C GLU A 213 -7.60 -14.82 -12.07
N ASN A 214 -8.03 -14.11 -13.11
CA ASN A 214 -7.30 -12.94 -13.62
C ASN A 214 -7.46 -11.73 -12.68
N ALA A 215 -8.60 -11.59 -12.01
CA ALA A 215 -8.80 -10.57 -10.97
C ALA A 215 -7.92 -10.87 -9.75
N VAL A 216 -7.87 -12.13 -9.31
CA VAL A 216 -7.04 -12.58 -8.19
C VAL A 216 -5.54 -12.36 -8.48
N LYS A 217 -5.09 -12.67 -9.71
CA LYS A 217 -3.70 -12.41 -10.14
C LYS A 217 -3.34 -10.92 -10.17
N LYS A 218 -4.31 -10.04 -10.43
CA LYS A 218 -4.11 -8.59 -10.50
C LYS A 218 -4.22 -7.86 -9.16
N CYS A 219 -4.89 -8.45 -8.16
CA CYS A 219 -5.12 -7.83 -6.84
C CYS A 219 -4.35 -8.52 -5.71
N GLY A 220 -3.07 -8.85 -5.95
CA GLY A 220 -2.26 -9.59 -5.00
C GLY A 220 -2.05 -8.86 -3.67
N GLY A 221 -1.83 -7.55 -3.67
CA GLY A 221 -1.57 -6.77 -2.46
C GLY A 221 -2.82 -6.58 -1.61
N VAL A 222 -3.94 -6.19 -2.23
CA VAL A 222 -5.23 -6.00 -1.53
C VAL A 222 -5.72 -7.32 -0.93
N LEU A 223 -5.68 -8.41 -1.70
CA LEU A 223 -6.10 -9.72 -1.21
C LEU A 223 -5.18 -10.23 -0.10
N ALA A 224 -3.87 -10.04 -0.23
CA ALA A 224 -2.92 -10.39 0.83
C ALA A 224 -3.22 -9.63 2.13
N GLN A 225 -3.58 -8.36 2.08
CA GLN A 225 -4.01 -7.59 3.25
C GLN A 225 -5.29 -8.16 3.90
N ILE A 226 -6.30 -8.50 3.10
CA ILE A 226 -7.55 -9.09 3.59
C ILE A 226 -7.29 -10.45 4.23
N ASP A 227 -6.55 -11.32 3.56
CA ASP A 227 -6.25 -12.67 4.05
C ASP A 227 -5.38 -12.62 5.31
N ARG A 228 -4.39 -11.71 5.36
CA ARG A 228 -3.56 -11.44 6.56
C ARG A 228 -4.42 -11.02 7.74
N PHE A 229 -5.35 -10.08 7.53
CA PHE A 229 -6.25 -9.60 8.57
C PHE A 229 -7.10 -10.74 9.16
N ASN A 230 -7.72 -11.54 8.27
CA ASN A 230 -8.55 -12.67 8.67
C ASN A 230 -7.73 -13.74 9.40
N MET A 231 -6.57 -14.11 8.85
CA MET A 231 -5.66 -15.08 9.44
C MET A 231 -5.23 -14.66 10.85
N MET A 232 -4.88 -13.39 11.07
CA MET A 232 -4.49 -12.91 12.40
C MET A 232 -5.62 -12.97 13.40
N SER A 233 -6.83 -12.54 13.02
CA SER A 233 -8.00 -12.60 13.91
C SER A 233 -8.33 -14.05 14.33
N GLN A 234 -8.19 -15.00 13.41
CA GLN A 234 -8.42 -16.43 13.66
C GLN A 234 -7.28 -17.06 14.46
N TRP A 235 -6.02 -16.71 14.18
CA TRP A 235 -4.86 -17.19 14.91
C TRP A 235 -4.96 -16.83 16.40
N VAL A 236 -5.38 -15.61 16.73
CA VAL A 236 -5.63 -15.19 18.12
C VAL A 236 -6.59 -16.16 18.83
N ALA A 237 -7.69 -16.54 18.17
CA ALA A 237 -8.64 -17.48 18.75
C ALA A 237 -8.03 -18.88 18.90
N THR A 238 -7.35 -19.38 17.86
CA THR A 238 -6.70 -20.70 17.83
C THR A 238 -5.63 -20.84 18.91
N GLU A 239 -4.77 -19.84 19.07
CA GLU A 239 -3.71 -19.82 20.09
C GLU A 239 -4.29 -19.98 21.51
N ILE A 240 -5.44 -19.38 21.79
CA ILE A 240 -6.08 -19.48 23.10
C ILE A 240 -6.79 -20.84 23.27
N VAL A 241 -7.61 -21.27 22.31
CA VAL A 241 -8.46 -22.47 22.50
C VAL A 241 -7.68 -23.79 22.45
N THR A 242 -6.49 -23.80 21.85
CA THR A 242 -5.63 -24.99 21.80
C THR A 242 -4.91 -25.28 23.12
N LEU A 243 -4.83 -24.30 24.02
CA LEU A 243 -4.21 -24.46 25.33
C LEU A 243 -5.15 -25.18 26.31
N LYS A 244 -4.64 -26.24 26.93
CA LYS A 244 -5.42 -27.09 27.85
C LYS A 244 -5.66 -26.43 29.22
N SER A 245 -4.65 -25.78 29.79
CA SER A 245 -4.74 -25.13 31.10
C SER A 245 -5.55 -23.83 31.05
N VAL A 246 -6.46 -23.66 32.00
CA VAL A 246 -7.26 -22.43 32.15
C VAL A 246 -6.36 -21.25 32.51
N GLU A 247 -5.38 -21.49 33.37
CA GLU A 247 -4.42 -20.51 33.87
C GLU A 247 -3.51 -20.05 32.74
N GLU A 248 -3.03 -20.97 31.92
CA GLU A 248 -2.21 -20.64 30.75
C GLU A 248 -2.99 -19.86 29.70
N ARG A 249 -4.24 -20.25 29.42
CA ARG A 249 -5.14 -19.47 28.56
C ARG A 249 -5.32 -18.04 29.08
N ALA A 250 -5.53 -17.88 30.38
CA ALA A 250 -5.69 -16.55 30.98
C ALA A 250 -4.42 -15.70 30.79
N ARG A 251 -3.23 -16.27 31.02
CA ARG A 251 -1.94 -15.57 30.78
C ARG A 251 -1.76 -15.18 29.31
N VAL A 252 -2.15 -16.03 28.37
CA VAL A 252 -2.08 -15.73 26.94
C VAL A 252 -3.07 -14.65 26.54
N ILE A 253 -4.30 -14.66 27.06
CA ILE A 253 -5.28 -13.57 26.87
C ILE A 253 -4.70 -12.25 27.38
N GLU A 254 -4.17 -12.21 28.61
CA GLU A 254 -3.53 -11.01 29.16
C GLU A 254 -2.37 -10.54 28.29
N LYS A 255 -1.51 -11.47 27.84
CA LYS A 255 -0.39 -11.16 26.96
C LYS A 255 -0.85 -10.54 25.64
N LEU A 256 -1.88 -11.11 25.00
CA LEU A 256 -2.45 -10.60 23.76
C LEU A 256 -3.07 -9.21 23.94
N ILE A 257 -3.76 -8.94 25.05
CA ILE A 257 -4.29 -7.60 25.36
C ILE A 257 -3.14 -6.59 25.50
N ARG A 258 -2.07 -6.95 26.22
CA ARG A 258 -0.87 -6.08 26.35
C ARG A 258 -0.20 -5.83 24.99
N ILE A 259 -0.14 -6.84 24.10
CA ILE A 259 0.39 -6.65 22.73
C ILE A 259 -0.52 -5.72 21.92
N ALA A 260 -1.85 -5.86 22.02
CA ALA A 260 -2.79 -4.97 21.34
C ALA A 260 -2.61 -3.51 21.79
N MET A 261 -2.40 -3.28 23.09
CA MET A 261 -2.08 -1.96 23.63
C MET A 261 -0.74 -1.40 23.10
N ARG A 262 0.29 -2.24 22.95
CA ARG A 262 1.53 -1.81 22.28
C ARG A 262 1.30 -1.48 20.80
N CYS A 263 0.46 -2.24 20.10
CA CYS A 263 0.09 -1.92 18.72
C CYS A 263 -0.64 -0.56 18.62
N TYR A 264 -1.53 -0.24 19.57
CA TYR A 264 -2.14 1.08 19.68
C TYR A 264 -1.08 2.19 19.85
N GLN A 265 -0.12 2.00 20.76
CA GLN A 265 0.97 2.95 21.00
C GLN A 265 1.89 3.13 19.79
N HIS A 266 2.14 2.06 19.03
CA HIS A 266 2.91 2.09 17.78
C HIS A 266 2.10 2.63 16.60
N ARG A 267 0.86 3.09 16.82
CA ARG A 267 -0.06 3.52 15.77
C ARG A 267 -0.26 2.43 14.69
N ASN A 268 -0.14 1.16 15.07
CA ASN A 268 -0.46 0.00 14.23
C ASN A 268 -1.91 -0.41 14.46
N TYR A 269 -2.81 0.32 13.80
CA TYR A 269 -4.26 0.13 13.96
C TYR A 269 -4.76 -1.13 13.25
N SER A 270 -4.03 -1.64 12.25
CA SER A 270 -4.34 -2.91 11.58
C SER A 270 -4.25 -4.08 12.57
N THR A 271 -3.07 -4.33 13.15
CA THR A 271 -2.89 -5.44 14.11
C THR A 271 -3.73 -5.24 15.36
N LEU A 272 -3.86 -4.00 15.86
CA LEU A 272 -4.73 -3.69 17.00
C LEU A 272 -6.15 -4.24 16.76
N LEU A 273 -6.76 -3.90 15.63
CA LEU A 273 -8.12 -4.32 15.32
C LEU A 273 -8.21 -5.84 15.11
N GLN A 274 -7.24 -6.45 14.41
CA GLN A 274 -7.16 -7.91 14.25
C GLN A 274 -7.19 -8.63 15.60
N MET A 275 -6.43 -8.12 16.58
CA MET A 275 -6.36 -8.71 17.93
C MET A 275 -7.65 -8.51 18.72
N VAL A 276 -8.22 -7.30 18.70
CA VAL A 276 -9.48 -7.02 19.40
C VAL A 276 -10.61 -7.89 18.85
N LEU A 277 -10.74 -8.02 17.53
CA LEU A 277 -11.75 -8.88 16.91
C LEU A 277 -11.53 -10.36 17.24
N GLY A 278 -10.29 -10.83 17.25
CA GLY A 278 -9.96 -12.21 17.65
C GLY A 278 -10.37 -12.50 19.10
N LEU A 279 -10.11 -11.57 20.03
CA LEU A 279 -10.50 -11.68 21.44
C LEU A 279 -12.02 -11.55 21.66
N GLN A 280 -12.73 -10.85 20.78
CA GLN A 280 -14.19 -10.72 20.80
C GLN A 280 -14.92 -11.91 20.17
N SER A 281 -14.22 -12.77 19.42
CA SER A 281 -14.83 -13.93 18.76
C SER A 281 -15.61 -14.80 19.75
N SER A 282 -16.70 -15.40 19.30
CA SER A 282 -17.59 -16.23 20.14
C SER A 282 -16.84 -17.40 20.81
N SER A 283 -15.83 -17.94 20.14
CA SER A 283 -14.94 -18.99 20.64
C SER A 283 -14.18 -18.58 21.90
N ILE A 284 -13.89 -17.28 22.06
CA ILE A 284 -13.11 -16.72 23.18
C ILE A 284 -14.02 -16.06 24.22
N SER A 285 -14.98 -15.23 23.80
CA SER A 285 -15.86 -14.50 24.71
C SER A 285 -16.71 -15.43 25.61
N ARG A 286 -17.05 -16.63 25.13
CA ARG A 286 -17.78 -17.64 25.92
C ARG A 286 -16.98 -18.33 27.03
N LEU A 287 -15.66 -18.14 27.08
CA LEU A 287 -14.76 -18.85 28.02
C LEU A 287 -14.81 -18.26 29.44
N THR A 288 -16.00 -18.25 30.07
CA THR A 288 -16.26 -17.58 31.36
C THR A 288 -15.28 -17.97 32.48
N LYS A 289 -14.95 -19.27 32.60
CA LYS A 289 -13.96 -19.79 33.56
C LYS A 289 -12.54 -19.26 33.33
N THR A 290 -12.18 -18.98 32.08
CA THR A 290 -10.87 -18.42 31.74
C THR A 290 -10.87 -16.92 32.02
N TRP A 291 -11.93 -16.22 31.59
CA TRP A 291 -12.08 -14.79 31.83
C TRP A 291 -12.14 -14.44 33.32
N SER A 292 -12.65 -15.31 34.20
CA SER A 292 -12.61 -15.06 35.64
C SER A 292 -11.18 -15.02 36.22
N LYS A 293 -10.21 -15.64 35.55
CA LYS A 293 -8.78 -15.64 35.93
C LYS A 293 -7.98 -14.48 35.34
N VAL A 294 -8.51 -13.79 34.32
CA VAL A 294 -7.87 -12.62 33.70
C VAL A 294 -7.95 -11.42 34.63
N GLY A 295 -6.84 -10.71 34.80
CA GLY A 295 -6.72 -9.50 35.61
C GLY A 295 -7.75 -8.41 35.25
N SER A 296 -8.18 -7.64 36.25
CA SER A 296 -9.11 -6.52 36.05
C SER A 296 -8.50 -5.38 35.24
N HIS A 297 -7.19 -5.17 35.36
CA HIS A 297 -6.45 -4.18 34.59
C HIS A 297 -6.49 -4.48 33.08
N GLU A 298 -6.19 -5.70 32.68
CA GLU A 298 -6.24 -6.14 31.28
C GLU A 298 -7.67 -6.12 30.73
N LYS A 299 -8.67 -6.48 31.54
CA LYS A 299 -10.08 -6.33 31.14
C LYS A 299 -10.43 -4.88 30.83
N ARG A 300 -10.04 -3.95 31.71
CA ARG A 300 -10.28 -2.51 31.48
C ARG A 300 -9.59 -2.03 30.22
N MET A 301 -8.31 -2.39 30.05
CA MET A 301 -7.54 -2.07 28.84
C MET A 301 -8.23 -2.61 27.58
N LEU A 302 -8.75 -3.84 27.62
CA LEU A 302 -9.50 -4.39 26.49
C LEU A 302 -10.79 -3.61 26.21
N GLU A 303 -11.54 -3.17 27.22
CA GLU A 303 -12.73 -2.33 27.00
C GLU A 303 -12.38 -0.97 26.40
N GLU A 304 -11.29 -0.34 26.84
CA GLU A 304 -10.78 0.91 26.24
C GLU A 304 -10.40 0.70 24.76
N LEU A 305 -9.71 -0.40 24.44
CA LEU A 305 -9.34 -0.73 23.08
C LEU A 305 -10.56 -1.06 22.21
N LYS A 306 -11.61 -1.71 22.75
CA LYS A 306 -12.88 -1.95 22.05
C LYS A 306 -13.60 -0.65 21.71
N GLU A 307 -13.65 0.29 22.65
CA GLU A 307 -14.27 1.59 22.42
C GLU A 307 -13.50 2.38 21.35
N PHE A 308 -12.16 2.40 21.44
CA PHE A 308 -11.32 3.02 20.43
C PHE A 308 -11.52 2.39 19.04
N THR A 309 -11.65 1.07 18.97
CA THR A 309 -11.82 0.33 17.71
C THR A 309 -13.28 0.18 17.26
N SER A 310 -14.20 0.90 17.89
CA SER A 310 -15.62 0.77 17.61
C SER A 310 -15.98 1.21 16.17
N PRO A 311 -16.83 0.45 15.45
CA PRO A 311 -17.34 0.86 14.14
C PRO A 311 -18.33 2.04 14.20
N CYS A 312 -18.75 2.45 15.40
CA CYS A 312 -19.68 3.56 15.63
C CYS A 312 -19.21 4.87 14.97
N LYS A 313 -20.20 5.67 14.52
CA LYS A 313 -19.97 6.96 13.83
C LYS A 313 -18.97 6.82 12.66
N ASN A 314 -19.09 5.72 11.91
CA ASN A 314 -18.22 5.37 10.81
C ASN A 314 -16.74 5.33 11.23
N TRP A 315 -16.42 4.51 12.24
CA TRP A 315 -15.05 4.33 12.75
C TRP A 315 -14.38 5.65 13.19
N LYS A 316 -15.13 6.53 13.89
CA LYS A 316 -14.69 7.90 14.22
C LYS A 316 -13.30 7.93 14.86
N ASN A 317 -13.11 7.19 15.94
CA ASN A 317 -11.88 7.19 16.75
C ASN A 317 -10.66 6.75 15.91
N ILE A 318 -10.80 5.67 15.15
CA ILE A 318 -9.77 5.16 14.24
C ILE A 318 -9.44 6.20 13.14
N ARG A 319 -10.46 6.81 12.52
CA ARG A 319 -10.25 7.83 11.48
C ARG A 319 -9.51 9.06 11.99
N GLU A 320 -9.96 9.61 13.12
CA GLU A 320 -9.34 10.80 13.73
C GLU A 320 -7.89 10.52 14.12
N ALA A 321 -7.60 9.33 14.67
CA ALA A 321 -6.24 8.93 15.02
C ALA A 321 -5.33 8.78 13.80
N MET A 322 -5.84 8.25 12.68
CA MET A 322 -5.09 8.16 11.42
C MET A 322 -4.84 9.52 10.79
N GLN A 323 -5.85 10.39 10.80
CA GLN A 323 -5.74 11.74 10.27
C GLN A 323 -4.69 12.54 11.05
N LYS A 324 -4.79 12.53 12.38
CA LYS A 324 -3.79 13.15 13.26
C LYS A 324 -2.38 12.62 12.98
N SER A 325 -2.25 11.30 12.82
CA SER A 325 -0.95 10.70 12.51
C SER A 325 -0.38 11.16 11.16
N SER A 326 -1.24 11.36 10.16
CA SER A 326 -0.83 11.91 8.87
C SER A 326 -0.44 13.38 8.95
N GLU A 327 -1.12 14.18 9.79
CA GLU A 327 -0.81 15.59 9.99
C GLU A 327 0.52 15.75 10.73
N ASP A 328 0.73 15.01 11.83
CA ASP A 328 1.99 14.96 12.57
C ASP A 328 3.17 14.67 11.62
N TYR A 329 3.02 13.70 10.72
CA TYR A 329 4.04 13.35 9.74
C TYR A 329 4.34 14.49 8.76
N LYS A 330 3.31 15.18 8.24
CA LYS A 330 3.49 16.32 7.33
C LYS A 330 4.26 17.45 7.99
N TYR A 331 3.93 17.79 9.24
CA TYR A 331 4.65 18.82 10.00
C TYR A 331 6.12 18.45 10.20
N LEU A 332 6.42 17.20 10.57
CA LEU A 332 7.80 16.74 10.74
C LEU A 332 8.62 16.78 9.45
N VAL A 333 8.03 16.42 8.31
CA VAL A 333 8.69 16.51 7.00
C VAL A 333 8.97 17.97 6.63
N TRP A 334 7.99 18.85 6.82
CA TRP A 334 8.15 20.29 6.57
C TRP A 334 9.21 20.93 7.47
N SER A 335 9.26 20.56 8.75
CA SER A 335 10.27 21.05 9.70
C SER A 335 11.68 20.51 9.46
N LYS A 336 11.86 19.51 8.59
CA LYS A 336 13.16 18.98 8.17
C LYS A 336 13.65 19.56 6.84
N GLU A 337 12.90 20.48 6.22
CA GLU A 337 13.43 21.24 5.07
C GLU A 337 14.59 22.13 5.54
N PRO A 338 15.72 22.19 4.80
CA PRO A 338 16.86 22.98 5.22
C PRO A 338 16.48 24.46 5.16
N GLU A 339 16.46 25.11 6.33
CA GLU A 339 16.59 26.57 6.37
C GLU A 339 17.85 26.97 5.59
N GLU A 340 17.77 28.11 4.88
CA GLU A 340 18.85 28.67 4.08
C GLU A 340 20.23 28.60 4.77
N PRO A 341 21.34 28.53 4.02
CA PRO A 341 22.66 28.33 4.60
C PRO A 341 23.01 29.49 5.54
N VAL A 342 22.92 29.22 6.85
CA VAL A 342 23.37 30.11 7.91
C VAL A 342 24.90 30.26 7.78
N PRO A 343 25.46 31.48 7.78
CA PRO A 343 26.89 31.69 7.62
C PRO A 343 27.67 31.02 8.75
N THR A 344 28.67 30.24 8.35
CA THR A 344 29.60 29.53 9.24
C THR A 344 30.24 30.51 10.23
N ARG A 345 29.86 30.42 11.51
CA ARG A 345 30.69 30.87 12.62
C ARG A 345 31.02 29.66 13.48
N LEU A 346 32.29 29.28 13.41
CA LEU A 346 32.95 28.38 14.34
C LEU A 346 32.82 28.96 15.76
N ASP A 347 32.69 28.06 16.72
CA ASP A 347 32.73 28.26 18.18
C ASP A 347 31.36 28.40 18.87
N ALA A 348 30.71 27.25 19.13
CA ALA A 348 29.79 27.08 20.26
C ALA A 348 29.94 25.64 20.84
N PRO A 349 30.01 25.47 22.17
CA PRO A 349 30.29 24.19 22.79
C PRO A 349 29.05 23.28 22.85
N MET A 350 29.26 21.96 22.68
CA MET A 350 28.24 20.92 22.79
C MET A 350 27.66 20.83 24.21
N GLU A 351 26.41 21.24 24.38
CA GLU A 351 25.61 20.83 25.53
C GLU A 351 25.00 19.43 25.30
N ASN A 352 25.15 18.56 26.31
CA ASN A 352 24.64 17.20 26.35
C ASN A 352 23.14 17.21 26.69
N GLU A 353 22.27 17.16 25.70
CA GLU A 353 20.87 16.78 25.91
C GLU A 353 20.73 15.25 25.86
N LYS A 354 20.48 14.67 27.04
CA LYS A 354 19.96 13.31 27.18
C LYS A 354 18.55 13.25 26.60
N ASN A 355 18.44 12.95 25.31
CA ASN A 355 17.16 12.58 24.72
C ASN A 355 16.90 11.10 25.00
N ASP A 356 15.97 10.83 25.92
CA ASP A 356 15.23 9.57 25.99
C ASP A 356 14.52 9.37 24.63
N CYS A 357 15.19 8.71 23.69
CA CYS A 357 14.60 8.31 22.41
C CYS A 357 13.54 7.21 22.66
N GLN A 358 12.35 7.62 23.08
CA GLN A 358 11.14 6.87 22.77
C GLN A 358 10.98 6.86 21.25
N MET A 359 11.22 5.70 20.65
CA MET A 359 10.96 5.42 19.23
C MET A 359 9.44 5.44 18.98
N VAL A 360 8.81 6.60 19.11
CA VAL A 360 7.43 6.82 18.64
C VAL A 360 7.51 6.86 17.12
N GLY A 361 7.00 5.82 16.46
CA GLY A 361 6.99 5.76 15.01
C GLY A 361 6.39 7.02 14.40
N GLU A 362 7.14 7.66 13.49
CA GLU A 362 6.77 8.92 12.81
C GLU A 362 5.53 8.78 11.89
N ALA A 363 5.06 7.54 11.64
CA ALA A 363 3.92 7.22 10.77
C ALA A 363 3.00 6.15 11.43
N CYS A 364 1.81 5.92 10.86
CA CYS A 364 0.87 4.90 11.33
C CYS A 364 0.66 3.77 10.30
N ILE A 365 0.24 2.59 10.75
CA ILE A 365 -0.28 1.52 9.89
C ILE A 365 -1.81 1.60 9.96
N PRO A 366 -2.48 2.06 8.90
CA PRO A 366 -3.92 2.27 8.90
C PRO A 366 -4.70 0.95 8.92
N PHE A 367 -5.96 1.03 9.34
CA PHE A 367 -6.93 -0.02 9.13
C PHE A 367 -7.40 0.02 7.67
N PHE A 368 -6.84 -0.87 6.87
CA PHE A 368 -7.05 -0.90 5.42
C PHE A 368 -8.51 -1.19 5.01
N GLY A 369 -9.27 -1.93 5.84
CA GLY A 369 -10.68 -2.22 5.56
C GLY A 369 -11.55 -0.97 5.42
N LYS A 370 -11.21 0.13 6.11
CA LYS A 370 -11.92 1.41 5.94
C LYS A 370 -11.69 2.03 4.57
N LEU A 371 -10.45 1.98 4.07
CA LEU A 371 -10.10 2.48 2.73
C LEU A 371 -10.86 1.70 1.65
N LEU A 372 -10.94 0.38 1.79
CA LEU A 372 -11.69 -0.49 0.87
C LEU A 372 -13.20 -0.18 0.87
N LEU A 373 -13.79 0.14 2.02
CA LEU A 373 -15.21 0.53 2.10
C LEU A 373 -15.49 1.86 1.37
N ASP A 374 -14.56 2.82 1.47
CA ASP A 374 -14.70 4.13 0.83
C ASP A 374 -14.55 4.05 -0.69
N THR A 375 -13.59 3.27 -1.19
CA THR A 375 -13.43 3.03 -2.64
C THR A 375 -14.64 2.30 -3.22
N CYS A 376 -15.19 1.34 -2.48
CA CYS A 376 -16.41 0.63 -2.89
C CYS A 376 -17.63 1.55 -2.98
N SER A 377 -17.83 2.41 -1.98
CA SER A 377 -18.99 3.29 -1.89
C SER A 377 -18.97 4.38 -2.96
N SER A 378 -17.77 4.73 -3.44
CA SER A 378 -17.57 5.71 -4.51
C SER A 378 -17.76 5.07 -5.90
N GLY A 379 -17.29 3.83 -6.09
CA GLY A 379 -17.42 3.11 -7.38
C GLY A 379 -18.84 2.73 -7.77
N THR A 380 -19.72 2.40 -6.81
CA THR A 380 -21.13 2.03 -7.08
C THR A 380 -22.00 3.22 -7.52
N ARG A 381 -21.56 4.47 -7.27
CA ARG A 381 -22.30 5.65 -7.75
C ARG A 381 -22.10 5.92 -9.25
N ASN A 382 -21.08 5.34 -9.86
CA ASN A 382 -20.79 5.52 -11.30
C ASN A 382 -21.34 4.38 -12.18
N SER A 383 -22.10 3.44 -11.61
CA SER A 383 -22.62 2.25 -12.32
C SER A 383 -24.11 2.31 -12.67
N ASN A 384 -24.80 3.41 -12.38
CA ASN A 384 -26.24 3.57 -12.65
C ASN A 384 -26.51 4.75 -13.58
#